data_AF-A0A0D0B433-F1
#
_entry.id   AF-A0A0D0B433-F1
#
_cell.length_a   1.000
_cell.length_b   1.000
_cell.length_c   1.000
_cell.angle_alpha   90.00
_cell.angle_beta   90.00
_cell.angle_gamma   90.00
#
_symmetry.space_group_name_H-M   'P 1'
#
loop_
_entity.id
_entity.type
_entity.pdbx_description
1 polymer ?
#
loop_
_entity_poly.entity_id
_entity_poly.type
_entity_poly.pdbx_seq_one_letter_code
_entity_poly.pdbx_strand_id
1 'polypeptide(L)'
;MDEEQEREVIHEVERERQVQRPPKLKPAAQELHKDVRRFVNTGRIPTGSPAFIPALSSLVNTSAEFHEGDQWAHDVLVTRDFARTVGTFLAMQKADEYLRPVNWIVSSAVGVLVVMSPNEVNTLLPDIRNSNVVHLCIYTPRTTNTMKACDDLQLYQVPSTPYLTPSEPLICQLNLFAGQLYFSSYEMYLRTCNFLGLNAPDLGNEHLIADSDGFIREENRPSVRASCSFKRSQLPSLKELFGMRRKGVGYLPTHLGKMLNGRILTEDDFLD
;
A
#
# COMPACT_ATOMS: atom_id res chain seq x y z
N MET A 1 -58.64 -38.80 3.76
CA MET A 1 -57.31 -38.39 4.28
C MET A 1 -56.58 -37.87 3.08
N ASP A 2 -56.57 -36.55 2.90
CA ASP A 2 -55.74 -35.90 1.90
C ASP A 2 -54.39 -35.61 2.57
N GLU A 3 -53.33 -36.20 2.05
CA GLU A 3 -51.95 -35.93 2.50
C GLU A 3 -51.36 -34.84 1.61
N GLU A 4 -51.12 -33.66 2.18
CA GLU A 4 -50.31 -32.62 1.55
C GLU A 4 -48.83 -32.90 1.83
N GLN A 5 -48.03 -33.08 0.77
CA GLN A 5 -46.56 -33.16 0.87
C GLN A 5 -45.95 -31.84 0.43
N GLU A 6 -45.31 -31.16 1.37
CA GLU A 6 -44.45 -30.01 1.09
C GLU A 6 -43.10 -30.49 0.54
N ARG A 7 -42.70 -29.96 -0.61
CA ARG A 7 -41.41 -30.26 -1.27
C ARG A 7 -40.58 -28.98 -1.32
N GLU A 8 -39.58 -28.88 -0.45
CA GLU A 8 -38.64 -27.76 -0.47
C GLU A 8 -37.81 -27.79 -1.75
N VAL A 9 -37.94 -26.75 -2.58
CA VAL A 9 -37.13 -26.55 -3.79
C VAL A 9 -35.98 -25.63 -3.43
N ILE A 10 -34.78 -26.20 -3.28
CA ILE A 10 -33.54 -25.43 -3.13
C ILE A 10 -33.20 -24.85 -4.50
N HIS A 11 -33.32 -23.53 -4.66
CA HIS A 11 -32.96 -22.83 -5.88
C HIS A 11 -31.45 -22.55 -5.89
N GLU A 12 -30.67 -23.46 -6.49
CA GLU A 12 -29.25 -23.22 -6.71
C GLU A 12 -29.08 -22.22 -7.88
N VAL A 13 -28.74 -20.97 -7.56
CA VAL A 13 -28.41 -19.95 -8.56
C VAL A 13 -26.94 -20.12 -8.96
N GLU A 14 -26.69 -20.79 -10.07
CA GLU A 14 -25.36 -20.79 -10.70
C GLU A 14 -25.02 -19.37 -11.19
N ARG A 15 -23.99 -18.76 -10.59
CA ARG A 15 -23.41 -17.50 -11.09
C ARG A 15 -22.15 -17.82 -11.88
N GLU A 16 -22.27 -17.85 -13.20
CA GLU A 16 -21.09 -17.90 -14.08
C GLU A 16 -20.34 -16.57 -14.04
N ARG A 17 -19.16 -16.55 -13.43
CA ARG A 17 -18.27 -15.38 -13.42
C ARG A 17 -17.42 -15.37 -14.69
N GLN A 18 -17.74 -14.49 -15.64
CA GLN A 18 -16.85 -14.23 -16.76
C GLN A 18 -15.58 -13.49 -16.27
N VAL A 19 -14.43 -14.16 -16.34
CA VAL A 19 -13.14 -13.59 -15.94
C VAL A 19 -12.52 -12.86 -17.12
N GLN A 20 -12.66 -11.53 -17.17
CA GLN A 20 -11.86 -10.72 -18.07
C GLN A 20 -10.42 -10.66 -17.53
N ARG A 21 -9.46 -11.12 -18.33
CA ARG A 21 -8.04 -11.07 -17.98
C ARG A 21 -7.41 -9.85 -18.64
N PRO A 22 -6.40 -9.22 -18.00
CA PRO A 22 -5.56 -8.22 -18.64
C PRO A 22 -5.04 -8.69 -20.00
N PRO A 23 -4.82 -7.77 -20.96
CA PRO A 23 -4.16 -8.07 -22.21
C PRO A 23 -2.84 -8.83 -21.96
N LYS A 24 -2.52 -9.78 -22.86
CA LYS A 24 -1.24 -10.50 -22.75
C LYS A 24 -0.11 -9.59 -23.22
N LEU A 25 0.76 -9.18 -22.31
CA LEU A 25 1.98 -8.45 -22.60
C LEU A 25 3.22 -9.34 -22.37
N LYS A 26 4.33 -9.00 -23.04
CA LYS A 26 5.62 -9.66 -22.79
C LYS A 26 6.14 -9.26 -21.39
N PRO A 27 6.49 -10.21 -20.52
CA PRO A 27 7.13 -9.92 -19.25
C PRO A 27 8.41 -9.11 -19.44
N ALA A 28 8.71 -8.22 -18.49
CA ALA A 28 10.01 -7.57 -18.45
C ALA A 28 11.11 -8.61 -18.21
N ALA A 29 12.27 -8.42 -18.85
CA ALA A 29 13.47 -9.14 -18.45
C ALA A 29 13.80 -8.76 -17.00
N GLN A 30 13.92 -9.77 -16.14
CA GLN A 30 14.26 -9.60 -14.74
C GLN A 30 15.76 -9.39 -14.60
N GLU A 31 16.16 -8.41 -13.79
CA GLU A 31 17.57 -8.06 -13.61
C GLU A 31 17.86 -7.71 -12.15
N LEU A 32 18.80 -8.42 -11.54
CA LEU A 32 19.29 -8.07 -10.22
C LEU A 32 20.39 -7.01 -10.34
N HIS A 33 20.06 -5.77 -10.01
CA HIS A 33 21.02 -4.67 -10.06
C HIS A 33 22.09 -4.79 -8.96
N LYS A 34 23.35 -4.44 -9.30
CA LYS A 34 24.50 -4.51 -8.37
C LYS A 34 24.29 -3.74 -7.06
N ASP A 35 23.60 -2.60 -7.12
CA ASP A 35 23.33 -1.77 -5.94
C ASP A 35 22.28 -2.40 -5.01
N VAL A 36 21.39 -3.25 -5.53
CA VAL A 36 20.44 -4.01 -4.71
C VAL A 36 21.21 -5.06 -3.89
N ARG A 37 22.16 -5.76 -4.52
CA ARG A 37 23.07 -6.66 -3.80
C ARG A 37 23.91 -5.92 -2.77
N ARG A 38 24.43 -4.74 -3.12
CA ARG A 38 25.19 -3.90 -2.18
C ARG A 38 24.34 -3.46 -0.99
N PHE A 39 23.08 -3.10 -1.22
CA PHE A 39 22.14 -2.76 -0.15
C PHE A 39 21.94 -3.95 0.81
N VAL A 40 21.68 -5.15 0.30
CA VAL A 40 21.56 -6.35 1.16
C VAL A 40 22.82 -6.60 2.00
N ASN A 41 24.00 -6.40 1.41
CA ASN A 41 25.27 -6.64 2.09
C ASN A 41 25.65 -5.56 3.12
N THR A 42 25.16 -4.33 2.95
CA THR A 42 25.63 -3.15 3.72
C THR A 42 24.55 -2.46 4.53
N GLY A 43 23.28 -2.79 4.30
CA GLY A 43 22.11 -2.11 4.84
C GLY A 43 21.89 -0.69 4.31
N ARG A 44 22.73 -0.20 3.39
CA ARG A 44 22.74 1.18 2.92
C ARG A 44 22.54 1.27 1.42
N ILE A 45 21.69 2.19 1.00
CA ILE A 45 21.46 2.48 -0.41
C ILE A 45 22.56 3.43 -0.90
N PRO A 46 23.26 3.11 -2.00
CA PRO A 46 24.24 4.04 -2.57
C PRO A 46 23.56 5.33 -3.03
N THR A 47 24.16 6.47 -2.69
CA THR A 47 23.66 7.80 -3.08
C THR A 47 23.52 7.89 -4.61
N GLY A 48 22.35 8.34 -5.07
CA GLY A 48 22.05 8.47 -6.50
C GLY A 48 21.89 7.15 -7.24
N SER A 49 21.73 6.02 -6.54
CA SER A 49 21.53 4.72 -7.18
C SER A 49 20.26 4.71 -8.04
N PRO A 50 20.35 4.35 -9.32
CA PRO A 50 19.18 4.28 -10.21
C PRO A 50 18.31 3.04 -9.96
N ALA A 51 18.74 2.15 -9.04
CA ALA A 51 18.09 0.87 -8.76
C ALA A 51 16.92 1.00 -7.78
N PHE A 52 16.88 2.08 -7.00
CA PHE A 52 15.86 2.34 -5.99
C PHE A 52 15.04 3.55 -6.42
N ILE A 53 13.73 3.43 -6.31
CA ILE A 53 12.77 4.43 -6.74
C ILE A 53 11.84 4.68 -5.56
N PRO A 54 11.53 5.94 -5.19
CA PRO A 54 10.44 6.24 -4.26
C PRO A 54 9.17 5.51 -4.67
N ALA A 55 8.47 4.92 -3.70
CA ALA A 55 7.36 4.01 -3.97
C ALA A 55 6.30 4.65 -4.90
N LEU A 56 5.92 5.91 -4.67
CA LEU A 56 4.97 6.59 -5.54
C LEU A 56 5.52 7.02 -6.88
N SER A 57 6.80 7.39 -6.95
CA SER A 57 7.46 7.68 -8.23
C SER A 57 7.52 6.45 -9.15
N SER A 58 7.43 5.24 -8.59
CA SER A 58 7.31 4.01 -9.38
C SER A 58 5.99 3.89 -10.16
N LEU A 59 4.97 4.69 -9.81
CA LEU A 59 3.65 4.71 -10.43
C LEU A 59 3.53 5.67 -11.62
N VAL A 60 4.62 6.30 -12.08
CA VAL A 60 4.63 7.31 -13.15
C VAL A 60 3.95 6.85 -14.46
N ASN A 61 3.96 5.55 -14.75
CA ASN A 61 3.35 4.97 -15.95
C ASN A 61 1.93 4.43 -15.70
N THR A 62 1.29 4.84 -14.61
CA THR A 62 -0.09 4.43 -14.25
C THR A 62 -1.07 5.59 -14.42
N SER A 63 -2.35 5.33 -14.18
CA SER A 63 -3.39 6.36 -14.08
C SER A 63 -3.36 7.13 -12.75
N ALA A 64 -2.62 6.67 -11.74
CA ALA A 64 -2.44 7.41 -10.49
C ALA A 64 -1.34 8.47 -10.63
N GLU A 65 -1.74 9.74 -10.73
CA GLU A 65 -0.82 10.87 -10.86
C GLU A 65 -0.59 11.56 -9.51
N PHE A 66 0.61 11.43 -8.96
CA PHE A 66 1.01 12.09 -7.71
C PHE A 66 1.85 13.34 -8.02
N HIS A 67 1.21 14.51 -8.09
CA HIS A 67 1.89 15.77 -8.40
C HIS A 67 2.86 16.26 -7.31
N GLU A 68 2.67 15.81 -6.07
CA GLU A 68 3.48 16.16 -4.90
C GLU A 68 4.18 14.90 -4.34
N GLY A 69 4.60 14.00 -5.23
CA GLY A 69 5.26 12.75 -4.85
C GLY A 69 6.60 12.94 -4.12
N ASP A 70 7.21 14.11 -4.26
CA ASP A 70 8.40 14.55 -3.53
C ASP A 70 8.11 14.89 -2.05
N GLN A 71 6.86 15.21 -1.72
CA GLN A 71 6.43 15.54 -0.36
C GLN A 71 6.16 14.30 0.50
N TRP A 72 6.08 13.12 -0.14
CA TRP A 72 6.05 11.83 0.56
C TRP A 72 7.44 11.50 1.11
N ALA A 73 7.50 10.85 2.27
CA ALA A 73 8.81 10.46 2.80
C ALA A 73 9.50 9.48 1.84
N HIS A 74 10.82 9.63 1.69
CA HIS A 74 11.59 8.87 0.72
C HIS A 74 12.11 7.53 1.24
N ASP A 75 11.69 7.14 2.44
CA ASP A 75 12.20 5.98 3.16
C ASP A 75 11.41 4.69 2.86
N VAL A 76 10.33 4.78 2.06
CA VAL A 76 9.68 3.62 1.42
C VAL A 76 10.02 3.63 -0.07
N LEU A 77 10.89 2.71 -0.44
CA LEU A 77 11.46 2.58 -1.77
C LEU A 77 11.02 1.26 -2.41
N VAL A 78 11.07 1.21 -3.73
CA VAL A 78 10.92 -0.02 -4.51
C VAL A 78 12.16 -0.24 -5.36
N THR A 79 12.48 -1.49 -5.68
CA THR A 79 13.50 -1.76 -6.70
C THR A 79 12.96 -1.52 -8.10
N ARG A 80 13.87 -1.22 -9.03
CA ARG A 80 13.54 -1.11 -10.45
C ARG A 80 12.92 -2.40 -11.01
N ASP A 81 13.39 -3.57 -10.57
CA ASP A 81 12.85 -4.87 -11.00
C ASP A 81 11.43 -5.11 -10.45
N PHE A 82 11.13 -4.64 -9.23
CA PHE A 82 9.77 -4.64 -8.70
C PHE A 82 8.85 -3.75 -9.53
N ALA A 83 9.29 -2.51 -9.84
CA ALA A 83 8.49 -1.54 -10.58
C ALA A 83 8.24 -1.97 -12.03
N ARG A 84 9.18 -2.67 -12.68
CA ARG A 84 9.08 -3.08 -14.09
C ARG A 84 8.54 -4.50 -14.24
N THR A 85 7.23 -4.61 -14.46
CA THR A 85 6.53 -5.92 -14.51
C THR A 85 6.38 -6.46 -15.93
N VAL A 86 6.05 -5.58 -16.87
CA VAL A 86 5.99 -5.85 -18.30
C VAL A 86 7.09 -5.07 -19.03
N GLY A 87 7.45 -5.54 -20.22
CA GLY A 87 8.50 -4.93 -21.03
C GLY A 87 8.11 -3.56 -21.58
N THR A 88 8.02 -3.47 -22.90
CA THR A 88 7.71 -2.19 -23.58
C THR A 88 6.21 -1.95 -23.60
N PHE A 89 5.77 -0.86 -22.97
CA PHE A 89 4.44 -0.32 -23.23
C PHE A 89 4.44 0.40 -24.58
N LEU A 90 3.36 0.25 -25.36
CA LEU A 90 3.05 1.25 -26.39
C LEU A 90 2.79 2.58 -25.67
N ALA A 91 3.10 3.72 -26.30
CA ALA A 91 3.02 5.05 -25.66
C ALA A 91 1.64 5.39 -25.03
N MET A 92 0.58 4.68 -25.41
CA MET A 92 -0.79 4.86 -24.88
C MET A 92 -1.20 3.83 -23.82
N GLN A 93 -0.37 2.83 -23.50
CA GLN A 93 -0.72 1.78 -22.53
C GLN A 93 -0.18 2.13 -21.14
N LYS A 94 -1.08 2.14 -20.16
CA LYS A 94 -0.76 2.32 -18.74
C LYS A 94 -0.45 0.98 -18.07
N ALA A 95 0.32 1.01 -16.99
CA ALA A 95 0.74 -0.16 -16.22
C ALA A 95 -0.29 -0.66 -15.20
N ASP A 96 -1.48 -0.07 -15.18
CA ASP A 96 -2.52 -0.20 -14.14
C ASP A 96 -2.86 -1.65 -13.77
N GLU A 97 -3.01 -2.51 -14.77
CA GLU A 97 -3.40 -3.91 -14.58
C GLU A 97 -2.24 -4.83 -14.16
N TYR A 98 -1.00 -4.31 -14.23
CA TYR A 98 0.23 -5.08 -14.07
C TYR A 98 1.02 -4.71 -12.81
N LEU A 99 0.43 -3.96 -11.88
CA LEU A 99 1.04 -3.66 -10.59
C LEU A 99 1.31 -4.95 -9.80
N ARG A 100 2.54 -5.11 -9.31
CA ARG A 100 2.91 -6.24 -8.44
C ARG A 100 2.29 -6.06 -7.05
N PRO A 101 1.88 -7.16 -6.39
CA PRO A 101 1.53 -7.13 -4.99
C PRO A 101 2.77 -6.79 -4.15
N VAL A 102 2.58 -5.95 -3.15
CA VAL A 102 3.62 -5.57 -2.19
C VAL A 102 3.66 -6.66 -1.14
N ASN A 103 4.57 -7.63 -1.28
CA ASN A 103 4.65 -8.78 -0.36
C ASN A 103 6.02 -8.96 0.30
N TRP A 104 7.07 -8.47 -0.35
CA TRP A 104 8.45 -8.73 0.06
C TRP A 104 9.13 -7.42 0.41
N ILE A 105 9.26 -7.16 1.71
CA ILE A 105 9.84 -5.92 2.22
C ILE A 105 11.19 -6.24 2.83
N VAL A 106 12.25 -5.61 2.35
CA VAL A 106 13.55 -5.65 3.03
C VAL A 106 13.68 -4.38 3.85
N SER A 107 13.67 -4.55 5.17
CA SER A 107 13.92 -3.48 6.14
C SER A 107 15.41 -3.43 6.46
N SER A 108 15.99 -2.23 6.52
CA SER A 108 17.37 -2.04 6.97
C SER A 108 17.44 -1.43 8.37
N ALA A 109 18.55 -1.70 9.06
CA ALA A 109 18.81 -1.13 10.39
C ALA A 109 18.89 0.41 10.40
N VAL A 110 19.00 1.07 9.24
CA VAL A 110 18.99 2.53 9.12
C VAL A 110 17.58 3.11 8.88
N GLY A 111 16.53 2.30 9.00
CA GLY A 111 15.14 2.77 8.95
C GLY A 111 14.56 2.92 7.54
N VAL A 112 15.11 2.22 6.55
CA VAL A 112 14.59 2.23 5.17
C VAL A 112 13.84 0.94 4.88
N LEU A 113 12.69 1.04 4.21
CA LEU A 113 11.92 -0.09 3.69
C LEU A 113 12.07 -0.16 2.17
N VAL A 114 12.52 -1.31 1.66
CA VAL A 114 12.64 -1.57 0.22
C VAL A 114 11.71 -2.69 -0.19
N VAL A 115 10.73 -2.40 -1.02
CA VAL A 115 9.89 -3.41 -1.67
C VAL A 115 10.68 -4.05 -2.82
N MET A 116 10.86 -5.36 -2.75
CA MET A 116 11.63 -6.12 -3.74
C MET A 116 10.75 -7.04 -4.56
N SER A 117 11.25 -7.37 -5.75
CA SER A 117 10.69 -8.37 -6.64
C SER A 117 10.84 -9.78 -6.05
N PRO A 118 9.90 -10.72 -6.31
CA PRO A 118 10.07 -12.12 -5.93
C PRO A 118 11.37 -12.74 -6.49
N ASN A 119 11.79 -12.34 -7.69
CA ASN A 119 13.01 -12.84 -8.30
C ASN A 119 14.28 -12.34 -7.57
N GLU A 120 14.32 -11.05 -7.23
CA GLU A 120 15.41 -10.46 -6.46
C GLU A 120 15.51 -11.13 -5.09
N VAL A 121 14.39 -11.28 -4.40
CA VAL A 121 14.32 -11.90 -3.07
C VAL A 121 14.77 -13.35 -3.13
N ASN A 122 14.30 -14.14 -4.10
CA ASN A 122 14.73 -15.53 -4.25
C ASN A 122 16.23 -15.64 -4.51
N THR A 123 16.79 -14.75 -5.34
CA THR A 123 18.22 -14.73 -5.66
C THR A 123 19.07 -14.31 -4.46
N LEU A 124 18.61 -13.34 -3.67
CA LEU A 124 19.34 -12.75 -2.55
C LEU A 124 19.05 -13.43 -1.21
N LEU A 125 18.12 -14.39 -1.15
CA LEU A 125 17.72 -15.04 0.09
C LEU A 125 18.89 -15.64 0.90
N PRO A 126 19.91 -16.26 0.28
CA PRO A 126 21.10 -16.72 1.01
C PRO A 126 21.88 -15.57 1.66
N ASP A 127 22.04 -14.46 0.96
CA ASP A 127 22.76 -13.27 1.47
C ASP A 127 21.96 -12.62 2.61
N ILE A 128 20.64 -12.48 2.42
CA ILE A 128 19.72 -11.93 3.43
C ILE A 128 19.74 -12.77 4.71
N ARG A 129 19.65 -14.11 4.59
CA ARG A 129 19.66 -15.02 5.76
C ARG A 129 20.90 -14.86 6.65
N ASN A 130 22.03 -14.52 6.05
CA ASN A 130 23.30 -14.32 6.75
C ASN A 130 23.55 -12.85 7.13
N SER A 131 22.63 -11.95 6.80
CA SER A 131 22.77 -10.52 7.06
C SER A 131 22.40 -10.16 8.50
N ASN A 132 23.10 -9.18 9.06
CA ASN A 132 22.80 -8.55 10.34
C ASN A 132 22.39 -7.07 10.18
N VAL A 133 22.30 -6.59 8.94
CA VAL A 133 22.02 -5.18 8.61
C VAL A 133 20.71 -4.99 7.85
N VAL A 134 20.17 -6.07 7.28
CA VAL A 134 18.86 -6.09 6.64
C VAL A 134 18.07 -7.33 7.04
N HIS A 135 16.75 -7.22 6.98
CA HIS A 135 15.82 -8.30 7.25
C HIS A 135 14.71 -8.31 6.20
N LEU A 136 14.45 -9.47 5.62
CA LEU A 136 13.29 -9.69 4.78
C LEU A 136 12.07 -9.91 5.68
N CYS A 137 11.03 -9.12 5.48
CA CYS A 137 9.73 -9.21 6.13
C CYS A 137 8.70 -9.61 5.08
N ILE A 138 7.94 -10.67 5.36
CA ILE A 138 6.75 -11.00 4.59
C ILE A 138 5.64 -10.05 5.03
N TYR A 139 5.06 -9.36 4.07
CA TYR A 139 3.98 -8.42 4.27
C TYR A 139 2.78 -8.82 3.41
N THR A 140 1.58 -8.51 3.89
CA THR A 140 0.36 -8.68 3.10
C THR A 140 -0.61 -7.58 3.53
N PRO A 141 -1.05 -6.70 2.61
CA PRO A 141 -1.99 -5.64 2.97
C PRO A 141 -3.32 -6.24 3.42
N ARG A 142 -3.92 -5.69 4.49
CA ARG A 142 -5.21 -6.15 5.03
C ARG A 142 -6.34 -5.78 4.06
N THR A 143 -6.79 -6.74 3.24
CA THR A 143 -7.82 -6.51 2.20
C THR A 143 -9.23 -6.96 2.60
N THR A 144 -9.35 -7.72 3.68
CA THR A 144 -10.64 -8.10 4.32
C THR A 144 -10.55 -7.81 5.81
N ASN A 145 -11.70 -7.58 6.46
CA ASN A 145 -11.71 -7.31 7.91
C ASN A 145 -11.24 -8.53 8.73
N THR A 146 -11.46 -9.75 8.23
CA THR A 146 -11.06 -10.98 8.94
C THR A 146 -9.56 -11.28 8.88
N MET A 147 -8.79 -10.58 8.03
CA MET A 147 -7.34 -10.75 7.99
C MET A 147 -6.68 -10.15 9.23
N LYS A 148 -5.76 -10.90 9.83
CA LYS A 148 -4.87 -10.37 10.88
C LYS A 148 -4.00 -9.25 10.30
N ALA A 149 -3.84 -8.17 11.07
CA ALA A 149 -2.90 -7.10 10.74
C ALA A 149 -1.45 -7.64 10.70
N CYS A 150 -0.70 -7.23 9.67
CA CYS A 150 0.69 -7.63 9.42
C CYS A 150 1.57 -6.41 9.10
N ASP A 151 1.08 -5.22 9.43
CA ASP A 151 1.69 -3.92 9.21
C ASP A 151 2.81 -3.61 10.20
N ASP A 152 2.95 -4.41 11.26
CA ASP A 152 4.14 -4.43 12.14
C ASP A 152 5.39 -5.05 11.48
N LEU A 153 5.22 -5.68 10.29
CA LEU A 153 6.24 -6.44 9.56
C LEU A 153 6.81 -7.64 10.35
N GLN A 154 6.07 -8.16 11.32
CA GLN A 154 6.50 -9.28 12.18
C GLN A 154 5.88 -10.63 11.80
N LEU A 155 4.98 -10.67 10.80
CA LEU A 155 4.33 -11.91 10.35
C LEU A 155 5.34 -13.04 10.10
N TYR A 156 6.40 -12.73 9.35
CA TYR A 156 7.52 -13.64 9.14
C TYR A 156 8.75 -12.86 8.70
N GLN A 157 9.87 -13.06 9.41
CA GLN A 157 11.12 -12.32 9.19
C GLN A 157 12.29 -13.26 8.95
N VAL A 158 13.20 -12.85 8.05
CA VAL A 158 14.42 -13.58 7.71
C VAL A 158 15.61 -12.61 7.65
N PRO A 159 16.62 -12.75 8.52
CA PRO A 159 16.62 -13.60 9.72
C PRO A 159 15.65 -13.05 10.78
N SER A 160 15.12 -13.93 11.63
CA SER A 160 14.22 -13.54 12.72
C SER A 160 14.91 -12.56 13.67
N THR A 161 14.33 -11.38 13.87
CA THR A 161 14.93 -10.31 14.68
C THR A 161 13.89 -9.65 15.58
N PRO A 162 14.05 -9.71 16.91
CA PRO A 162 12.99 -9.34 17.84
C PRO A 162 12.66 -7.82 17.96
N TYR A 163 13.43 -6.90 17.36
CA TYR A 163 13.40 -5.48 17.76
C TYR A 163 13.42 -4.43 16.65
N LEU A 164 12.90 -4.73 15.46
CA LEU A 164 12.89 -3.76 14.33
C LEU A 164 11.48 -3.48 13.83
N THR A 165 10.64 -2.88 14.69
CA THR A 165 9.38 -2.31 14.23
C THR A 165 9.68 -1.00 13.50
N PRO A 166 9.29 -0.84 12.22
CA PRO A 166 9.46 0.42 11.51
C PRO A 166 8.68 1.55 12.20
N SER A 167 9.15 2.79 12.03
CA SER A 167 8.41 3.95 12.53
C SER A 167 7.02 4.04 11.89
N GLU A 168 6.04 4.52 12.65
CA GLU A 168 4.64 4.63 12.20
C GLU A 168 4.47 5.36 10.85
N PRO A 169 5.18 6.47 10.54
CA PRO A 169 5.05 7.12 9.24
C PRO A 169 5.45 6.23 8.06
N LEU A 170 6.42 5.32 8.24
CA LEU A 170 6.80 4.36 7.20
C LEU A 170 5.69 3.33 6.97
N ILE A 171 5.06 2.88 8.05
CA ILE A 171 3.95 1.93 7.99
C ILE A 171 2.74 2.56 7.31
N CYS A 172 2.39 3.81 7.62
CA CYS A 172 1.33 4.53 6.90
C CYS A 172 1.60 4.57 5.39
N GLN A 173 2.81 4.96 5.00
CA GLN A 173 3.20 5.04 3.59
C GLN A 173 3.21 3.68 2.90
N LEU A 174 3.76 2.65 3.56
CA LEU A 174 3.75 1.28 3.05
C LEU A 174 2.32 0.78 2.86
N ASN A 175 1.45 0.96 3.84
CA ASN A 175 0.05 0.51 3.80
C ASN A 175 -0.73 1.21 2.68
N LEU A 176 -0.56 2.53 2.52
CA LEU A 176 -1.16 3.30 1.43
C LEU A 176 -0.62 2.83 0.07
N PHE A 177 0.70 2.71 -0.06
CA PHE A 177 1.33 2.23 -1.30
C PHE A 177 0.86 0.82 -1.67
N ALA A 178 0.71 -0.06 -0.68
CA ALA A 178 0.29 -1.45 -0.87
C ALA A 178 -1.22 -1.64 -1.11
N GLY A 179 -2.03 -0.61 -0.91
CA GLY A 179 -3.49 -0.69 -1.07
C GLY A 179 -4.18 -1.47 0.05
N GLN A 180 -3.70 -1.33 1.29
CA GLN A 180 -4.37 -1.88 2.46
C GLN A 180 -5.74 -1.24 2.66
N LEU A 181 -6.79 -2.04 2.87
CA LEU A 181 -8.18 -1.56 2.92
C LEU A 181 -8.71 -1.34 4.35
N TYR A 182 -8.17 -2.07 5.32
CA TYR A 182 -8.55 -1.98 6.72
C TYR A 182 -7.32 -1.62 7.54
N PHE A 183 -7.43 -0.62 8.40
CA PHE A 183 -6.37 -0.28 9.36
C PHE A 183 -6.29 -1.32 10.48
N SER A 184 -5.14 -1.41 11.13
CA SER A 184 -4.90 -2.27 12.30
C SER A 184 -5.57 -1.76 13.57
N SER A 185 -5.73 -0.44 13.70
CA SER A 185 -6.37 0.20 14.85
C SER A 185 -6.98 1.56 14.46
N TYR A 186 -7.83 2.10 15.35
CA TYR A 186 -8.34 3.47 15.23
C TYR A 186 -7.21 4.50 15.25
N GLU A 187 -6.17 4.29 16.06
CA GLU A 187 -4.99 5.15 16.09
C GLU A 187 -4.29 5.19 14.73
N MET A 188 -4.13 4.05 14.04
CA MET A 188 -3.51 4.02 12.71
C MET A 188 -4.32 4.78 11.66
N TYR A 189 -5.65 4.82 11.81
CA TYR A 189 -6.51 5.70 11.00
C TYR A 189 -6.20 7.17 11.27
N LEU A 190 -6.17 7.61 12.53
CA LEU A 190 -5.84 9.00 12.89
C LEU A 190 -4.44 9.40 12.41
N ARG A 191 -3.45 8.51 12.52
CA ARG A 191 -2.09 8.73 12.00
C ARG A 191 -2.08 8.92 10.49
N THR A 192 -2.86 8.12 9.78
CA THR A 192 -3.02 8.24 8.32
C THR A 192 -3.70 9.56 7.94
N CYS A 193 -4.74 9.96 8.67
CA CYS A 193 -5.37 11.27 8.52
C CYS A 193 -4.38 12.40 8.79
N ASN A 194 -3.54 12.29 9.82
CA ASN A 194 -2.50 13.27 10.10
C ASN A 194 -1.48 13.38 8.95
N PHE A 195 -0.96 12.24 8.48
CA PHE A 195 -0.03 12.19 7.35
C PHE A 195 -0.60 12.82 6.08
N LEU A 196 -1.87 12.55 5.77
CA LEU A 196 -2.55 13.07 4.58
C LEU A 196 -3.14 14.49 4.77
N GLY A 197 -3.11 15.06 5.97
CA GLY A 197 -3.72 16.37 6.26
C GLY A 197 -5.25 16.36 6.23
N LEU A 198 -5.88 15.28 6.67
CA LEU A 198 -7.33 15.10 6.64
C LEU A 198 -8.01 15.50 7.95
N ASN A 199 -9.25 15.95 7.83
CA ASN A 199 -10.15 16.09 8.97
C ASN A 199 -10.45 14.73 9.59
N ALA A 200 -10.38 14.64 10.92
CA ALA A 200 -10.69 13.44 11.70
C ALA A 200 -11.08 13.82 13.14
N PRO A 201 -11.64 12.89 13.95
CA PRO A 201 -12.26 13.24 15.23
C PRO A 201 -11.31 13.81 16.29
N ASP A 202 -10.00 13.57 16.16
CA ASP A 202 -8.96 14.10 17.04
C ASP A 202 -8.82 15.63 16.98
N LEU A 203 -9.39 16.27 15.95
CA LEU A 203 -9.44 17.73 15.83
C LEU A 203 -10.67 18.36 16.53
N GLY A 204 -11.58 17.54 17.06
CA GLY A 204 -12.80 18.01 17.71
C GLY A 204 -13.77 18.75 16.79
N ASN A 205 -14.72 19.48 17.38
CA ASN A 205 -15.75 20.26 16.67
C ASN A 205 -15.27 21.68 16.32
N GLU A 206 -13.98 21.87 16.05
CA GLU A 206 -13.49 23.15 15.56
C GLU A 206 -14.13 23.43 14.19
N HIS A 207 -14.47 24.68 13.90
CA HIS A 207 -15.02 25.13 12.60
C HIS A 207 -13.95 25.05 11.50
N LEU A 208 -13.42 23.85 11.27
CA LEU A 208 -12.35 23.57 10.34
C LEU A 208 -12.87 23.66 8.92
N ILE A 209 -12.19 24.46 8.12
CA ILE A 209 -12.46 24.60 6.70
C ILE A 209 -11.67 23.50 5.99
N ALA A 210 -12.37 22.41 5.68
CA ALA A 210 -11.86 21.31 4.85
C ALA A 210 -12.53 21.33 3.47
N ASP A 211 -11.82 20.82 2.46
CA ASP A 211 -12.38 20.55 1.13
C ASP A 211 -13.42 19.40 1.22
N SER A 212 -14.18 19.16 0.15
CA SER A 212 -15.28 18.18 0.13
C SER A 212 -14.85 16.72 0.36
N ASP A 213 -13.56 16.42 0.18
CA ASP A 213 -12.97 15.12 0.45
C ASP A 213 -12.34 15.02 1.85
N GLY A 214 -12.47 16.08 2.66
CA GLY A 214 -11.94 16.17 4.01
C GLY A 214 -10.50 16.67 4.11
N PHE A 215 -9.84 17.03 3.01
CA PHE A 215 -8.48 17.59 3.05
C PHE A 215 -8.46 19.01 3.63
N ILE A 216 -7.52 19.27 4.53
CA ILE A 216 -7.31 20.58 5.16
C ILE A 216 -6.12 21.27 4.49
N ARG A 217 -6.41 22.37 3.80
CA ARG A 217 -5.41 23.21 3.14
C ARG A 217 -4.45 23.82 4.16
N GLU A 218 -3.24 24.11 3.70
CA GLU A 218 -2.15 24.65 4.52
C GLU A 218 -2.57 25.89 5.33
N GLU A 219 -3.35 26.80 4.72
CA GLU A 219 -3.87 28.03 5.35
C GLU A 219 -4.84 27.79 6.52
N ASN A 220 -5.51 26.63 6.56
CA ASN A 220 -6.49 26.26 7.58
C ASN A 220 -5.99 25.13 8.48
N ARG A 221 -4.70 24.76 8.36
CA ARG A 221 -4.14 23.55 8.97
C ARG A 221 -3.90 23.76 10.47
N PRO A 222 -4.56 22.99 11.35
CA PRO A 222 -4.31 23.06 12.79
C PRO A 222 -2.92 22.50 13.13
N SER A 223 -2.42 22.83 14.32
CA SER A 223 -1.11 22.36 14.81
C SER A 223 -0.98 20.84 14.81
N VAL A 224 -2.07 20.13 15.12
CA VAL A 224 -2.13 18.66 15.09
C VAL A 224 -1.87 18.09 13.69
N ARG A 225 -2.09 18.87 12.63
CA ARG A 225 -1.83 18.51 11.23
C ARG A 225 -0.55 19.10 10.65
N ALA A 226 0.26 19.81 11.45
CA ALA A 226 1.45 20.52 10.97
C ALA A 226 2.51 19.61 10.32
N SER A 227 2.48 18.30 10.58
CA SER A 227 3.38 17.33 9.93
C SER A 227 3.01 17.01 8.48
N CYS A 228 1.81 17.36 8.02
CA CYS A 228 1.44 17.20 6.61
C CYS A 228 2.19 18.23 5.76
N SER A 229 2.87 17.75 4.72
CA SER A 229 3.64 18.55 3.75
C SER A 229 2.87 18.83 2.45
N PHE A 230 1.73 18.15 2.24
CA PHE A 230 0.94 18.29 1.01
C PHE A 230 0.24 19.63 0.93
N LYS A 231 0.25 20.25 -0.26
CA LYS A 231 -0.52 21.47 -0.56
C LYS A 231 -1.85 21.14 -1.22
N ARG A 232 -1.95 19.95 -1.82
CA ARG A 232 -3.17 19.44 -2.48
C ARG A 232 -3.56 18.08 -1.92
N SER A 233 -4.86 17.78 -1.98
CA SER A 233 -5.36 16.46 -1.61
C SER A 233 -4.74 15.36 -2.47
N GLN A 234 -4.22 14.33 -1.81
CA GLN A 234 -3.67 13.13 -2.46
C GLN A 234 -4.75 12.04 -2.67
N LEU A 235 -5.98 12.29 -2.22
CA LEU A 235 -7.07 11.31 -2.22
C LEU A 235 -7.49 10.87 -3.63
N PRO A 236 -7.59 11.75 -4.64
CA PRO A 236 -7.89 11.33 -6.00
C PRO A 236 -6.87 10.30 -6.54
N SER A 237 -5.58 10.57 -6.39
CA SER A 237 -4.50 9.68 -6.85
C SER A 237 -4.47 8.36 -6.05
N LEU A 238 -4.78 8.41 -4.75
CA LEU A 238 -4.94 7.22 -3.93
C LEU A 238 -6.17 6.39 -4.37
N LYS A 239 -7.30 7.00 -4.74
CA LYS A 239 -8.47 6.27 -5.27
C LYS A 239 -8.12 5.49 -6.53
N GLU A 240 -7.35 6.09 -7.44
CA GLU A 240 -6.85 5.41 -8.64
C GLU A 240 -5.93 4.23 -8.26
N LEU A 241 -4.94 4.46 -7.39
CA LEU A 241 -4.04 3.40 -6.90
C LEU A 241 -4.80 2.21 -6.31
N PHE A 242 -5.77 2.49 -5.44
CA PHE A 242 -6.58 1.47 -4.80
C PHE A 242 -7.49 0.77 -5.81
N GLY A 243 -8.09 1.50 -6.75
CA GLY A 243 -8.85 0.92 -7.87
C GLY A 243 -8.03 -0.08 -8.67
N MET A 244 -6.80 0.30 -9.06
CA MET A 244 -5.87 -0.57 -9.80
C MET A 244 -5.51 -1.83 -9.01
N ARG A 245 -5.13 -1.68 -7.73
CA ARG A 245 -4.78 -2.84 -6.88
C ARG A 245 -5.96 -3.77 -6.63
N ARG A 246 -7.19 -3.25 -6.63
CA ARG A 246 -8.41 -4.02 -6.46
C ARG A 246 -8.93 -4.66 -7.75
N LYS A 247 -8.39 -4.29 -8.92
CA LYS A 247 -8.74 -4.89 -10.23
C LYS A 247 -10.25 -4.93 -10.47
N GLY A 248 -10.92 -3.80 -10.20
CA GLY A 248 -12.37 -3.64 -10.37
C GLY A 248 -13.24 -4.17 -9.22
N VAL A 249 -12.66 -4.77 -8.18
CA VAL A 249 -13.43 -5.15 -6.98
C VAL A 249 -13.67 -3.92 -6.11
N GLY A 250 -14.94 -3.59 -5.86
CA GLY A 250 -15.32 -2.48 -4.99
C GLY A 250 -14.70 -2.57 -3.60
N TYR A 251 -14.38 -1.41 -3.03
CA TYR A 251 -13.78 -1.30 -1.70
C TYR A 251 -14.41 -0.18 -0.84
N LEU A 252 -15.50 0.43 -1.30
CA LEU A 252 -16.22 1.49 -0.59
C LEU A 252 -16.58 1.18 0.87
N PRO A 253 -17.05 -0.03 1.26
CA PRO A 253 -17.44 -0.28 2.65
C PRO A 253 -16.25 -0.43 3.61
N THR A 254 -15.03 -0.53 3.10
CA THR A 254 -13.80 -0.71 3.90
C THR A 254 -13.41 0.58 4.62
N HIS A 255 -12.51 0.53 5.60
CA HIS A 255 -12.06 1.73 6.31
C HIS A 255 -11.43 2.74 5.34
N LEU A 256 -10.53 2.30 4.47
CA LEU A 256 -9.94 3.18 3.45
C LEU A 256 -10.97 3.64 2.42
N GLY A 257 -11.92 2.79 2.03
CA GLY A 257 -13.00 3.17 1.12
C GLY A 257 -13.84 4.31 1.66
N LYS A 258 -14.24 4.24 2.92
CA LYS A 258 -14.95 5.31 3.64
C LYS A 258 -14.08 6.58 3.73
N MET A 259 -12.84 6.46 4.24
CA MET A 259 -11.92 7.59 4.42
C MET A 259 -11.63 8.33 3.11
N LEU A 260 -11.29 7.61 2.04
CA LEU A 260 -10.97 8.22 0.74
C LEU A 260 -12.17 8.98 0.16
N ASN A 261 -13.40 8.65 0.56
CA ASN A 261 -14.62 9.34 0.14
C ASN A 261 -15.11 10.39 1.17
N GLY A 262 -14.19 10.89 2.02
CA GLY A 262 -14.47 11.97 2.95
C GLY A 262 -15.31 11.57 4.17
N ARG A 263 -15.59 10.28 4.37
CA ARG A 263 -16.29 9.81 5.57
C ARG A 263 -15.32 9.73 6.74
N ILE A 264 -15.64 10.45 7.81
CA ILE A 264 -14.96 10.38 9.09
C ILE A 264 -15.29 9.05 9.77
N LEU A 265 -14.27 8.34 10.26
CA LEU A 265 -14.43 7.10 11.00
C LEU A 265 -14.38 7.38 12.50
N THR A 266 -15.13 6.58 13.25
CA THR A 266 -15.18 6.61 14.72
C THR A 266 -14.62 5.31 15.28
N GLU A 267 -14.42 5.22 16.59
CA GLU A 267 -13.99 3.97 17.25
C GLU A 267 -14.95 2.81 16.96
N ASP A 268 -16.26 3.09 16.83
CA ASP A 268 -17.28 2.08 16.50
C ASP A 268 -17.06 1.40 15.15
N ASP A 269 -16.40 2.07 14.19
CA ASP A 269 -16.05 1.46 12.90
C ASP A 269 -14.98 0.36 13.05
N PHE A 270 -14.35 0.23 14.21
CA PHE A 270 -13.27 -0.72 14.52
C PHE A 270 -13.67 -1.81 15.52
N LEU A 271 -14.92 -1.78 15.98
CA LEU A 271 -15.49 -2.84 16.80
C LEU A 271 -15.88 -4.01 15.89
N ASP A 272 -15.48 -5.23 16.28
CA ASP A 272 -15.84 -6.47 15.60
C ASP A 272 -17.30 -6.89 15.87
#